data_AF-A0A375YXY7-F1
#
_entry.id   AF-A0A375YXY7-F1
#
_cell.length_a   1.000
_cell.length_b   1.000
_cell.length_c   1.000
_cell.angle_alpha   90.00
_cell.angle_beta   90.00
_cell.angle_gamma   90.00
#
_symmetry.space_group_name_H-M   'P 1'
#
loop_
_entity.id
_entity.type
_entity.pdbx_description
1 polymer ?
#
loop_
_entity_poly.entity_id
_entity_poly.type
_entity_poly.pdbx_seq_one_letter_code
_entity_poly.pdbx_strand_id
1 'polypeptide(L)'
;MSEHPVPEIGGPVPQAPSPNKLAQAAEQADEYDSFVKPIRIRTKSGKVFEVPHPTQLDDEQQEAFDELQYEANQCDRWPDVEVPETTTTHPDGSVTVIPKHIERGDFISPYQKGGVRMRPGYNIRLAKIYFGDRYEEFKAAGGRSNDLALALRRAADEMRERQAADSKSAGGGVSVEKVPNTD
;
A
#
# COMPACT_ATOMS: atom_id res chain seq x y z
N MET A 1 -5.59 -66.33 18.03
CA MET A 1 -4.94 -65.04 17.74
C MET A 1 -5.80 -64.37 16.68
N SER A 2 -6.58 -63.37 17.10
CA SER A 2 -7.62 -62.76 16.28
C SER A 2 -7.01 -61.65 15.43
N GLU A 3 -6.97 -61.85 14.11
CA GLU A 3 -6.67 -60.77 13.15
C GLU A 3 -7.89 -59.85 13.05
N HIS A 4 -7.73 -58.62 13.54
CA HIS A 4 -8.70 -57.54 13.34
C HIS A 4 -8.46 -56.91 11.96
N PRO A 5 -9.49 -56.74 11.12
CA PRO A 5 -9.35 -55.99 9.87
C PRO A 5 -9.26 -54.48 10.15
N VAL A 6 -8.36 -53.82 9.41
CA VAL A 6 -8.13 -52.37 9.41
C VAL A 6 -9.30 -51.67 8.70
N PRO A 7 -9.92 -50.60 9.24
CA PRO A 7 -10.96 -49.87 8.53
C PRO A 7 -10.37 -48.92 7.49
N GLU A 8 -10.82 -49.03 6.24
CA GLU A 8 -10.62 -48.03 5.18
C GLU A 8 -11.23 -46.68 5.60
N ILE A 9 -10.37 -45.69 5.82
CA ILE A 9 -10.75 -44.28 5.95
C ILE A 9 -10.87 -43.68 4.54
N GLY A 10 -12.02 -43.90 3.90
CA GLY A 10 -12.45 -43.14 2.74
C GLY A 10 -12.80 -41.70 3.14
N GLY A 11 -11.79 -40.83 3.23
CA GLY A 11 -11.99 -39.39 3.38
C GLY A 11 -12.65 -38.79 2.13
N PRO A 12 -13.54 -37.80 2.26
CA PRO A 12 -14.17 -37.17 1.11
C PRO A 12 -13.11 -36.49 0.24
N VAL A 13 -13.09 -36.83 -1.04
CA VAL A 13 -12.30 -36.15 -2.07
C VAL A 13 -12.67 -34.66 -2.04
N PRO A 14 -11.71 -33.72 -1.98
CA PRO A 14 -12.02 -32.29 -2.00
C PRO A 14 -12.82 -31.97 -3.26
N GLN A 15 -14.06 -31.53 -3.06
CA GLN A 15 -14.97 -31.20 -4.15
C GLN A 15 -14.39 -30.00 -4.93
N ALA A 16 -14.19 -30.19 -6.23
CA ALA A 16 -13.69 -29.13 -7.11
C ALA A 16 -14.57 -27.86 -6.95
N PRO A 17 -13.97 -26.66 -6.86
CA PRO A 17 -14.74 -25.43 -6.70
C PRO A 17 -15.75 -25.30 -7.85
N SER A 18 -16.99 -24.96 -7.51
CA SER A 18 -18.05 -24.79 -8.51
C SER A 18 -17.63 -23.75 -9.56
N PRO A 19 -18.08 -23.86 -10.81
CA PRO A 19 -17.68 -22.96 -11.90
C PRO A 19 -17.91 -21.48 -11.60
N ASN A 20 -18.87 -21.16 -10.72
CA ASN A 20 -19.14 -19.80 -10.27
C ASN A 20 -18.03 -19.24 -9.33
N LYS A 21 -17.41 -20.10 -8.50
CA LYS A 21 -16.26 -19.73 -7.66
C LYS A 21 -15.00 -19.54 -8.50
N LEU A 22 -14.83 -20.33 -9.56
CA LEU A 22 -13.73 -20.15 -10.50
C LEU A 22 -13.88 -18.85 -11.31
N ALA A 23 -15.11 -18.51 -11.73
CA ALA A 23 -15.38 -17.25 -12.40
C ALA A 23 -15.16 -16.04 -11.48
N GLN A 24 -15.63 -16.09 -10.22
CA GLN A 24 -15.34 -15.04 -9.23
C GLN A 24 -13.85 -14.94 -8.91
N ALA A 25 -13.14 -16.07 -8.78
CA ALA A 25 -11.70 -16.06 -8.56
C ALA A 25 -10.94 -15.49 -9.77
N ALA A 26 -11.38 -15.78 -10.99
CA ALA A 26 -10.82 -15.19 -12.21
C ALA A 26 -11.11 -13.68 -12.31
N GLU A 27 -12.33 -13.25 -11.98
CA GLU A 27 -12.70 -11.83 -11.96
C GLU A 27 -11.92 -11.07 -10.89
N GLN A 28 -11.77 -11.64 -9.69
CA GLN A 28 -10.93 -11.06 -8.64
C GLN A 28 -9.44 -11.05 -9.00
N ALA A 29 -8.94 -12.07 -9.71
CA ALA A 29 -7.57 -12.10 -10.21
C ALA A 29 -7.34 -11.05 -11.31
N ASP A 30 -8.27 -10.90 -12.25
CA ASP A 30 -8.21 -9.88 -13.31
C ASP A 30 -8.32 -8.45 -12.73
N GLU A 31 -9.18 -8.26 -11.73
CA GLU A 31 -9.30 -7.00 -11.01
C GLU A 31 -8.01 -6.69 -10.24
N TYR A 32 -7.43 -7.71 -9.59
CA TYR A 32 -6.15 -7.62 -8.90
C TYR A 32 -5.00 -7.29 -9.85
N ASP A 33 -4.84 -8.03 -10.95
CA ASP A 33 -3.85 -7.76 -11.99
C ASP A 33 -4.03 -6.36 -12.60
N SER A 34 -5.26 -5.85 -12.63
CA SER A 34 -5.52 -4.48 -13.05
C SER A 34 -5.09 -3.43 -12.02
N PHE A 35 -5.05 -3.77 -10.73
CA PHE A 35 -4.56 -2.90 -9.64
C PHE A 35 -3.04 -2.77 -9.65
N VAL A 36 -2.32 -3.79 -10.10
CA VAL A 36 -0.85 -3.82 -10.07
C VAL A 36 -0.22 -3.42 -11.42
N LYS A 37 -0.92 -2.57 -12.20
CA LYS A 37 -0.41 -2.13 -13.50
C LYS A 37 0.89 -1.31 -13.37
N PRO A 38 1.81 -1.45 -14.33
CA PRO A 38 2.99 -0.59 -14.40
C PRO A 38 2.60 0.89 -14.44
N ILE A 39 3.33 1.70 -13.67
CA ILE A 39 3.10 3.13 -13.56
C ILE A 39 3.78 3.83 -14.74
N ARG A 40 3.02 4.64 -15.48
CA ARG A 40 3.50 5.34 -16.68
C ARG A 40 3.89 6.79 -16.36
N ILE A 41 5.11 7.15 -16.73
CA ILE A 41 5.65 8.50 -16.56
C ILE A 41 6.01 9.07 -17.92
N ARG A 42 5.33 10.17 -18.30
CA ARG A 42 5.63 10.89 -19.54
C ARG A 42 6.67 11.98 -19.28
N THR A 43 7.79 11.88 -19.97
CA THR A 43 8.89 12.86 -19.89
C THR A 43 8.63 14.08 -20.78
N LYS A 44 9.44 15.14 -20.63
CA LYS A 44 9.34 16.36 -21.45
C LYS A 44 9.57 16.10 -22.94
N SER A 45 10.38 15.11 -23.29
CA SER A 45 10.58 14.69 -24.68
C SER A 45 9.35 14.00 -25.30
N GLY A 46 8.30 13.75 -24.51
CA GLY A 46 7.12 13.00 -24.91
C GLY A 46 7.26 11.49 -24.74
N LYS A 47 8.48 10.99 -24.49
CA LYS A 47 8.77 9.59 -24.22
C LYS A 47 8.10 9.13 -22.93
N VAL A 48 7.47 7.96 -22.97
CA VAL A 48 6.83 7.32 -21.82
C VAL A 48 7.76 6.26 -21.27
N PHE A 49 7.93 6.26 -19.95
CA PHE A 49 8.63 5.22 -19.23
C PHE A 49 7.64 4.49 -18.34
N GLU A 50 7.80 3.18 -18.24
CA GLU A 50 7.06 2.32 -17.33
C GLU A 50 7.98 1.90 -16.20
N VAL A 51 7.46 1.98 -14.97
CA VAL A 51 8.10 1.47 -13.75
C VAL A 51 7.15 0.48 -13.08
N PRO A 52 7.68 -0.52 -12.36
CA PRO A 52 6.83 -1.46 -11.62
C PRO A 52 5.98 -0.73 -10.58
N HIS A 53 4.81 -1.29 -10.27
CA HIS A 53 4.08 -0.89 -9.08
C HIS A 53 4.93 -1.18 -7.82
N PRO A 54 4.79 -0.43 -6.70
CA PRO A 54 5.57 -0.70 -5.48
C PRO A 54 5.53 -2.14 -4.97
N THR A 55 4.47 -2.90 -5.25
CA THR A 55 4.33 -4.32 -4.87
C THR A 55 4.95 -5.29 -5.88
N GLN A 56 5.59 -4.78 -6.94
CA GLN A 56 6.23 -5.54 -8.02
C GLN A 56 7.72 -5.20 -8.16
N LEU A 57 8.31 -4.57 -7.15
CA LEU A 57 9.77 -4.43 -7.11
C LEU A 57 10.39 -5.83 -7.05
N ASP A 58 11.47 -6.04 -7.78
CA ASP A 58 12.29 -7.23 -7.61
C ASP A 58 13.04 -7.20 -6.27
N ASP A 59 13.66 -8.31 -5.88
CA ASP A 59 14.31 -8.46 -4.57
C ASP A 59 15.43 -7.42 -4.35
N GLU A 60 16.21 -7.11 -5.39
CA GLU A 60 17.31 -6.14 -5.29
C GLU A 60 16.77 -4.71 -5.14
N GLN A 61 15.72 -4.38 -5.89
CA GLN A 61 15.02 -3.11 -5.80
C GLN A 61 14.33 -2.94 -4.45
N GLN A 62 13.70 -3.99 -3.94
CA GLN A 62 13.02 -4.00 -2.66
C GLN A 62 14.01 -3.78 -1.51
N GLU A 63 15.13 -4.51 -1.48
CA GLU A 63 16.19 -4.34 -0.48
C GLU A 63 16.75 -2.90 -0.51
N ALA A 64 17.04 -2.37 -1.70
CA ALA A 64 17.54 -1.00 -1.85
C ALA A 64 16.52 0.05 -1.43
N PHE A 65 15.22 -0.22 -1.63
CA PHE A 65 14.13 0.64 -1.17
C PHE A 65 13.99 0.61 0.35
N ASP A 66 14.06 -0.57 0.96
CA ASP A 66 13.99 -0.73 2.41
C ASP A 66 15.17 -0.06 3.12
N GLU A 67 16.38 -0.19 2.59
CA GLU A 67 17.57 0.52 3.10
C GLU A 67 17.39 2.05 2.97
N LEU A 68 16.87 2.53 1.83
CA LEU A 68 16.58 3.96 1.65
C LEU A 68 15.55 4.47 2.67
N GLN A 69 14.51 3.68 2.95
CA GLN A 69 13.49 4.00 3.94
C GLN A 69 14.04 3.98 5.36
N TYR A 70 14.88 2.99 5.68
CA TYR A 70 15.57 2.91 6.95
C TYR A 70 16.46 4.14 7.18
N GLU A 71 17.29 4.51 6.19
CA GLU A 71 18.14 5.69 6.27
C GLU A 71 17.33 6.99 6.43
N ALA A 72 16.24 7.14 5.66
CA ALA A 72 15.36 8.29 5.77
C ALA A 72 14.72 8.39 7.17
N ASN A 73 14.39 7.26 7.80
CA ASN A 73 13.87 7.24 9.16
C ASN A 73 14.88 7.69 10.23
N GLN A 74 16.17 7.68 9.92
CA GLN A 74 17.24 8.19 10.78
C GLN A 74 17.57 9.67 10.52
N CYS A 75 16.86 10.35 9.60
CA CYS A 75 17.10 11.75 9.31
C CYS A 75 16.56 12.67 10.42
N ASP A 76 17.17 13.85 10.52
CA ASP A 76 16.85 14.86 11.51
C ASP A 76 15.38 15.29 11.38
N ARG A 77 14.75 15.51 12.52
CA ARG A 77 13.36 15.98 12.65
C ARG A 77 13.32 17.30 13.41
N TRP A 78 12.27 18.06 13.17
CA TRP A 78 11.91 19.14 14.09
C TRP A 78 11.63 18.57 15.49
N PRO A 79 11.83 19.35 16.56
CA PRO A 79 11.45 18.91 17.90
C PRO A 79 9.98 18.51 17.98
N ASP A 80 9.68 17.51 18.79
CA ASP A 80 8.31 17.15 19.11
C ASP A 80 7.61 18.32 19.83
N VAL A 81 6.31 18.48 19.55
CA VAL A 81 5.50 19.57 20.11
C VAL A 81 4.47 18.99 21.05
N GLU A 82 4.42 19.53 22.27
CA GLU A 82 3.33 19.22 23.19
C GLU A 82 2.10 20.04 22.80
N VAL A 83 1.06 19.34 22.34
CA VAL A 83 -0.23 19.95 22.00
C VAL A 83 -1.13 19.90 23.24
N PRO A 84 -1.56 21.05 23.76
CA PRO A 84 -2.42 21.10 24.94
C PRO A 84 -3.82 20.56 24.61
N GLU A 85 -4.54 20.18 25.66
CA GLU A 85 -5.95 19.81 25.51
C GLU A 85 -6.74 20.98 24.91
N THR A 86 -7.54 20.69 23.90
CA THR A 86 -8.37 21.69 23.21
C THR A 86 -9.82 21.24 23.20
N THR A 87 -10.72 22.12 23.62
CA THR A 87 -12.16 21.87 23.63
C THR A 87 -12.83 22.78 22.62
N THR A 88 -13.53 22.19 21.66
CA THR A 88 -14.27 22.90 20.62
C THR A 88 -15.75 22.59 20.77
N THR A 89 -16.57 23.64 20.97
CA THR A 89 -18.03 23.53 20.93
C THR A 89 -18.54 23.84 19.53
N HIS A 90 -19.30 22.92 18.95
CA HIS A 90 -19.88 23.05 17.62
C HIS A 90 -21.20 23.85 17.66
N PRO A 91 -21.67 24.38 16.52
CA PRO A 91 -22.93 25.13 16.46
C PRO A 91 -24.18 24.36 16.90
N ASP A 92 -24.15 23.03 16.84
CA ASP A 92 -25.24 22.14 17.30
C ASP A 92 -25.20 21.87 18.82
N GLY A 93 -24.25 22.49 19.54
CA GLY A 93 -24.04 22.32 20.97
C GLY A 93 -23.22 21.08 21.35
N SER A 94 -22.81 20.26 20.38
CA SER A 94 -21.89 19.15 20.65
C SER A 94 -20.49 19.67 20.98
N VAL A 95 -19.76 18.91 21.80
CA VAL A 95 -18.42 19.28 22.26
C VAL A 95 -17.43 18.22 21.81
N THR A 96 -16.35 18.64 21.16
CA THR A 96 -15.19 17.81 20.85
C THR A 96 -14.04 18.20 21.77
N VAL A 97 -13.54 17.24 22.52
CA VAL A 97 -12.32 17.39 23.33
C VAL A 97 -11.20 16.64 22.62
N ILE A 98 -10.15 17.37 22.26
CA ILE A 98 -8.88 16.80 21.78
C ILE A 98 -7.96 16.76 23.00
N PRO A 99 -7.62 15.57 23.53
CA PRO A 99 -6.80 15.46 24.73
C PRO A 99 -5.39 15.98 24.47
N LYS A 100 -4.73 16.39 25.55
CA LYS A 100 -3.29 16.70 25.53
C LYS A 100 -2.51 15.52 24.97
N HIS A 101 -1.65 15.76 23.99
CA HIS A 101 -0.80 14.73 23.39
C HIS A 101 0.50 15.34 22.85
N ILE A 102 1.43 14.47 22.46
CA ILE A 102 2.68 14.87 21.82
C ILE A 102 2.53 14.62 20.33
N GLU A 103 2.69 15.68 19.54
CA GLU A 103 2.84 15.57 18.10
C GLU A 103 4.33 15.39 17.79
N ARG A 104 4.64 14.27 17.12
CA ARG A 104 6.00 13.99 16.67
C ARG A 104 6.40 14.97 15.59
N GLY A 105 7.59 15.56 15.71
CA GLY A 105 8.11 16.48 14.71
C GLY A 105 8.30 15.82 13.34
N ASP A 106 7.96 16.59 12.31
CA ASP A 106 8.21 16.22 10.92
C ASP A 106 9.71 16.17 10.61
N PHE A 107 10.07 15.40 9.59
CA PHE A 107 11.43 15.41 9.06
C PHE A 107 11.79 16.81 8.54
N ILE A 108 13.04 17.22 8.80
CA ILE A 108 13.56 18.46 8.22
C ILE A 108 13.73 18.25 6.71
N SER A 109 13.19 19.19 5.92
CA SER A 109 13.30 19.18 4.47
C SER A 109 14.29 20.25 3.99
N PRO A 110 15.29 19.90 3.15
CA PRO A 110 15.56 18.57 2.62
C PRO A 110 16.11 17.62 3.69
N TYR A 111 15.89 16.31 3.53
CA TYR A 111 16.43 15.29 4.43
C TYR A 111 17.92 15.50 4.68
N GLN A 112 18.27 15.44 5.96
CA GLN A 112 19.61 15.65 6.48
C GLN A 112 19.83 14.78 7.71
N LYS A 113 21.09 14.45 8.01
CA LYS A 113 21.50 13.69 9.18
C LYS A 113 22.63 14.43 9.87
N GLY A 114 22.44 14.80 11.14
CA GLY A 114 23.39 15.62 11.88
C GLY A 114 23.66 16.97 11.20
N GLY A 115 22.63 17.59 10.60
CA GLY A 115 22.74 18.85 9.84
C GLY A 115 23.41 18.72 8.47
N VAL A 116 23.84 17.52 8.07
CA VAL A 116 24.43 17.28 6.75
C VAL A 116 23.36 16.75 5.80
N ARG A 117 23.14 17.48 4.71
CA ARG A 117 22.14 17.12 3.70
C ARG A 117 22.42 15.74 3.08
N MET A 118 21.39 14.91 3.01
CA MET A 118 21.39 13.64 2.28
C MET A 118 21.66 13.88 0.79
N ARG A 119 22.70 13.23 0.25
CA ARG A 119 23.06 13.28 -1.18
C ARG A 119 23.44 11.88 -1.69
N PRO A 120 22.96 11.48 -2.89
CA PRO A 120 21.90 12.13 -3.67
C PRO A 120 20.59 12.24 -2.86
N GLY A 121 19.76 13.23 -3.17
CA GLY A 121 18.50 13.43 -2.43
C GLY A 121 17.55 12.25 -2.58
N TYR A 122 16.64 12.08 -1.62
CA TYR A 122 15.74 10.93 -1.50
C TYR A 122 15.07 10.53 -2.84
N ASN A 123 14.36 11.45 -3.50
CA ASN A 123 13.67 11.14 -4.76
C ASN A 123 14.63 10.71 -5.89
N ILE A 124 15.88 11.20 -5.89
CA ILE A 124 16.89 10.78 -6.87
C ILE A 124 17.28 9.32 -6.62
N ARG A 125 17.52 8.95 -5.36
CA ARG A 125 17.82 7.56 -4.98
C ARG A 125 16.64 6.64 -5.28
N LEU A 126 15.43 7.06 -4.93
CA LEU A 126 14.20 6.36 -5.29
C LEU A 126 14.09 6.11 -6.80
N ALA A 127 14.35 7.14 -7.61
CA ALA A 127 14.34 6.99 -9.06
C ALA A 127 15.40 6.03 -9.58
N LYS A 128 16.59 6.02 -9.00
CA LYS A 128 17.62 5.04 -9.36
C LYS A 128 17.21 3.61 -9.01
N ILE A 129 16.53 3.40 -7.90
CA ILE A 129 16.01 2.08 -7.51
C ILE A 129 14.97 1.60 -8.54
N TYR A 130 13.94 2.42 -8.82
CA TYR A 130 12.86 2.02 -9.73
C TYR A 130 13.29 1.87 -11.19
N PHE A 131 14.20 2.73 -11.67
CA PHE A 131 14.63 2.68 -13.07
C PHE A 131 15.85 1.79 -13.30
N GLY A 132 16.65 1.49 -12.27
CA GLY A 132 17.94 0.81 -12.40
C GLY A 132 18.80 1.45 -13.48
N ASP A 133 19.29 0.62 -14.40
CA ASP A 133 20.12 1.02 -15.55
C ASP A 133 19.43 2.03 -16.49
N ARG A 134 18.10 2.07 -16.50
CA ARG A 134 17.32 2.99 -17.35
C ARG A 134 17.25 4.40 -16.76
N TYR A 135 17.80 4.65 -15.57
CA TYR A 135 17.73 5.96 -14.92
C TYR A 135 18.37 7.07 -15.76
N GLU A 136 19.54 6.82 -16.35
CA GLU A 136 20.22 7.83 -17.17
C GLU A 136 19.47 8.10 -18.49
N GLU A 137 18.81 7.08 -19.06
CA GLU A 137 17.91 7.25 -20.21
C GLU A 137 16.68 8.10 -19.85
N PHE A 138 16.05 7.83 -18.71
CA PHE A 138 14.93 8.61 -18.19
C PHE A 138 15.32 10.08 -17.99
N LYS A 139 16.49 10.32 -17.37
CA LYS A 139 17.02 11.65 -17.14
C LYS A 139 17.36 12.37 -18.46
N ALA A 140 18.00 11.69 -19.41
CA ALA A 140 18.31 12.24 -20.73
C ALA A 140 17.05 12.62 -21.53
N ALA A 141 15.96 11.87 -21.36
CA ALA A 141 14.64 12.19 -21.93
C ALA A 141 13.94 13.39 -21.26
N GLY A 142 14.56 14.02 -20.26
CA GLY A 142 14.02 15.14 -19.51
C GLY A 142 13.12 14.73 -18.34
N GLY A 143 13.21 13.48 -17.90
CA GLY A 143 12.52 12.97 -16.72
C GLY A 143 13.04 13.61 -15.43
N ARG A 144 12.13 13.91 -14.49
CA ARG A 144 12.48 14.42 -13.16
C ARG A 144 12.16 13.35 -12.13
N SER A 145 13.06 13.11 -11.19
CA SER A 145 12.83 12.17 -10.08
C SER A 145 11.58 12.48 -9.25
N ASN A 146 11.16 13.75 -9.19
CA ASN A 146 9.90 14.15 -8.55
C ASN A 146 8.66 13.66 -9.32
N ASP A 147 8.75 13.48 -10.64
CA ASP A 147 7.65 12.97 -11.46
C ASP A 147 7.37 11.50 -11.09
N LEU A 148 8.41 10.71 -10.78
CA LEU A 148 8.25 9.36 -10.22
C LEU A 148 7.59 9.40 -8.84
N ALA A 149 8.11 10.20 -7.91
CA ALA A 149 7.56 10.27 -6.56
C ALA A 149 6.06 10.66 -6.56
N LEU A 150 5.67 11.60 -7.44
CA LEU A 150 4.28 11.98 -7.63
C LEU A 150 3.44 10.84 -8.22
N ALA A 151 3.97 10.12 -9.21
CA ALA A 151 3.27 9.00 -9.85
C ALA A 151 3.04 7.85 -8.86
N LEU A 152 4.05 7.52 -8.04
CA LEU A 152 3.95 6.51 -6.97
C LEU A 152 2.91 6.91 -5.93
N ARG A 153 2.90 8.18 -5.49
CA ARG A 153 1.91 8.68 -4.54
C ARG A 153 0.49 8.56 -5.08
N ARG A 154 0.27 8.93 -6.35
CA ARG A 154 -1.04 8.78 -7.01
C ARG A 154 -1.50 7.33 -7.05
N ALA A 155 -0.62 6.41 -7.43
CA ALA A 155 -0.92 4.98 -7.42
C ALA A 155 -1.32 4.49 -6.01
N ALA A 156 -0.59 4.93 -4.97
CA ALA A 156 -0.91 4.57 -3.59
C ALA A 156 -2.23 5.19 -3.09
N ASP A 157 -2.53 6.43 -3.47
CA ASP A 157 -3.78 7.10 -3.12
C ASP A 157 -4.97 6.42 -3.82
N GLU A 158 -4.85 6.08 -5.12
CA GLU A 158 -5.86 5.32 -5.87
C GLU A 158 -6.14 3.94 -5.23
N MET A 159 -5.09 3.22 -4.81
CA MET A 159 -5.24 1.95 -4.10
C MET A 159 -5.99 2.10 -2.77
N ARG A 160 -5.66 3.14 -1.99
CA ARG A 160 -6.30 3.40 -0.70
C ARG A 160 -7.77 3.77 -0.85
N GLU A 161 -8.09 4.63 -1.82
CA GLU A 161 -9.48 5.02 -2.11
C GLU A 161 -10.33 3.81 -2.50
N ARG A 162 -9.78 2.91 -3.32
CA ARG A 162 -10.46 1.68 -3.73
C ARG A 162 -10.64 0.68 -2.58
N GLN A 163 -9.60 0.44 -1.76
CA GLN A 163 -9.70 -0.40 -0.57
C GLN A 163 -10.76 0.13 0.42
N ALA A 164 -10.87 1.45 0.56
CA ALA A 164 -11.89 2.09 1.39
C ALA A 164 -13.30 1.98 0.81
N ALA A 165 -13.44 1.90 -0.53
CA ALA A 165 -14.72 1.64 -1.18
C ALA A 165 -15.14 0.17 -1.05
N ASP A 166 -14.20 -0.77 -1.19
CA ASP A 166 -14.45 -2.21 -1.07
C ASP A 166 -14.85 -2.61 0.36
N SER A 167 -14.15 -2.08 1.38
CA SER A 167 -14.48 -2.32 2.80
C SER A 167 -15.89 -1.86 3.18
N LYS A 168 -16.51 -0.95 2.40
CA LYS A 168 -17.90 -0.50 2.59
C LYS A 168 -18.94 -1.42 1.96
N SER A 169 -18.53 -2.39 1.15
CA SER A 169 -19.44 -3.35 0.49
C SER A 169 -19.69 -4.63 1.30
N ALA A 170 -18.96 -4.88 2.39
CA ALA A 170 -19.15 -6.03 3.28
C ALA A 170 -20.38 -5.94 4.22
N GLY A 171 -21.16 -4.84 4.14
CA GLY A 171 -22.31 -4.56 5.01
C GLY A 171 -23.69 -4.65 4.34
N GLY A 172 -23.84 -5.39 3.23
CA GLY A 172 -25.13 -5.59 2.56
C GLY A 172 -25.90 -6.78 3.15
N GLY A 173 -26.94 -6.50 3.93
CA GLY A 173 -27.63 -7.45 4.79
C GLY A 173 -28.20 -8.70 4.13
N VAL A 174 -27.86 -9.86 4.71
CA VAL A 174 -28.69 -11.07 4.63
C VAL A 174 -29.45 -11.16 5.93
N SER A 175 -30.72 -10.75 5.90
CA SER A 175 -31.68 -11.09 6.95
C SER A 175 -31.78 -12.61 7.01
N VAL A 176 -31.12 -13.23 7.98
CA VAL A 176 -31.34 -14.64 8.30
C VAL A 176 -32.74 -14.77 8.90
N GLU A 177 -33.68 -15.23 8.07
CA GLU A 177 -34.98 -15.69 8.55
C GLU A 177 -34.77 -16.72 9.67
N LYS A 178 -35.48 -16.48 10.78
CA LYS A 178 -35.50 -17.34 11.95
C LYS A 178 -36.14 -18.68 11.57
N VAL A 179 -35.33 -19.72 11.45
CA VAL A 179 -35.83 -21.10 11.30
C VAL A 179 -36.63 -21.45 12.56
N PRO A 180 -37.90 -21.90 12.47
CA PRO A 180 -38.63 -22.34 13.64
C PRO A 180 -38.08 -23.69 14.11
N ASN A 181 -37.84 -23.82 15.42
CA ASN A 181 -37.55 -25.09 16.05
C ASN A 181 -38.80 -25.98 15.96
N THR A 182 -38.65 -27.16 15.38
CA THR A 182 -39.61 -28.25 15.53
C THR A 182 -39.05 -29.23 16.57
N ASP A 183 -39.92 -29.59 17.51
CA ASP A 183 -39.77 -30.55 18.61
C ASP A 183 -39.31 -31.95 18.14
#